data_AF-A0AAE9YSX9-F1
#
_entry.id   AF-A0AAE9YSX9-F1
#
_cell.length_a   1.000
_cell.length_b   1.000
_cell.length_c   1.000
_cell.angle_alpha   90.00
_cell.angle_beta   90.00
_cell.angle_gamma   90.00
#
_symmetry.space_group_name_H-M   'P 1'
#
loop_
_entity.id
_entity.type
_entity.pdbx_description
1 polymer ?
#
loop_
_entity_poly.entity_id
_entity_poly.type
_entity_poly.pdbx_seq_one_letter_code
_entity_poly.pdbx_strand_id
1 'polypeptide(L)' 'MIIRLLYILLFSFLGALVVYGVAWVLGWAFGPLYSSEADMSRNFVIYLVITAAFIFVGGVVGNFLYLKRLIKQGG' A
#
# COMPACT_ATOMS: atom_id res chain seq x y z
N MET A 1 -14.14 -13.09 -13.72
CA MET A 1 -12.72 -13.21 -13.29
C MET A 1 -11.94 -11.91 -13.44
N ILE A 2 -11.94 -11.27 -14.62
CA ILE A 2 -11.21 -10.01 -14.88
C ILE A 2 -11.59 -8.88 -13.89
N ILE A 3 -12.88 -8.65 -13.63
CA ILE A 3 -13.32 -7.58 -12.72
C ILE A 3 -12.79 -7.78 -11.29
N ARG A 4 -12.74 -9.02 -10.80
CA ARG A 4 -12.16 -9.34 -9.49
C ARG A 4 -10.69 -8.95 -9.43
N LEU A 5 -9.92 -9.27 -10.48
CA LEU A 5 -8.51 -8.91 -10.58
C LEU A 5 -8.32 -7.39 -10.61
N LEU A 6 -9.16 -6.65 -11.34
CA LEU A 6 -9.11 -5.18 -11.36
C LEU A 6 -9.34 -4.57 -9.97
N TYR A 7 -10.25 -5.12 -9.17
CA TYR A 7 -10.44 -4.70 -7.78
C TYR A 7 -9.19 -4.96 -6.95
N ILE A 8 -8.62 -6.16 -7.03
CA ILE A 8 -7.40 -6.52 -6.27
C ILE A 8 -6.26 -5.56 -6.64
N LEU A 9 -6.00 -5.37 -7.94
CA LEU A 9 -4.93 -4.52 -8.43
C LEU A 9 -5.14 -3.05 -8.05
N LEU A 10 -6.37 -2.53 -8.18
CA LEU A 10 -6.69 -1.16 -7.81
C LEU A 10 -6.40 -0.91 -6.32
N PHE A 11 -6.88 -1.78 -5.43
CA PHE A 11 -6.67 -1.57 -4.00
C PHE A 11 -5.23 -1.86 -3.55
N SER A 12 -4.53 -2.79 -4.19
CA SER A 12 -3.08 -2.96 -4.00
C SER A 12 -2.30 -1.70 -4.40
N PHE A 13 -2.64 -1.10 -5.55
CA PHE A 13 -2.05 0.17 -5.98
C PHE A 13 -2.35 1.31 -5.01
N LEU A 14 -3.59 1.43 -4.53
CA LEU A 14 -3.96 2.42 -3.51
C LEU A 14 -3.20 2.19 -2.20
N GLY A 15 -2.97 0.95 -1.80
CA GLY A 15 -2.14 0.60 -0.64
C GLY A 15 -0.71 1.12 -0.79
N ALA A 16 -0.07 0.87 -1.94
CA ALA A 16 1.26 1.42 -2.23
C ALA A 16 1.27 2.95 -2.25
N LEU A 17 0.24 3.58 -2.85
CA LEU A 17 0.12 5.02 -2.95
C LEU A 17 0.01 5.70 -1.58
N VAL A 18 -0.72 5.09 -0.64
CA VAL A 18 -0.80 5.57 0.76
C VAL A 18 0.57 5.56 1.41
N VAL A 19 1.33 4.46 1.28
CA VAL A 19 2.67 4.38 1.87
C VAL A 19 3.61 5.39 1.23
N TYR A 20 3.56 5.57 -0.09
CA TYR A 20 4.33 6.59 -0.78
C TYR A 20 4.02 8.00 -0.25
N GLY A 21 2.73 8.34 -0.13
CA GLY A 21 2.32 9.66 0.39
C GLY A 21 2.81 9.90 1.82
N VAL A 22 2.70 8.90 2.70
CA VAL A 22 3.20 8.99 4.08
C VAL A 22 4.73 9.13 4.10
N ALA A 23 5.45 8.30 3.34
CA ALA A 23 6.91 8.36 3.26
C ALA A 23 7.41 9.70 2.72
N TRP A 24 6.71 10.29 1.75
CA TRP A 24 7.03 11.61 1.22
C TRP A 24 6.87 12.70 2.28
N VAL A 25 5.76 12.70 3.04
CA VAL A 25 5.53 13.66 4.14
C VAL A 25 6.59 13.50 5.23
N LEU A 26 6.93 12.26 5.61
CA LEU A 26 7.97 11.98 6.61
C LEU A 26 9.35 12.42 6.12
N GLY A 27 9.67 12.18 4.84
CA GLY A 27 10.91 12.63 4.22
C GLY A 27 11.03 14.16 4.20
N TRP A 28 9.93 14.87 3.95
CA TRP A 28 9.90 16.34 4.02
C TRP A 28 10.06 16.85 5.45
N ALA A 29 9.38 16.25 6.44
CA ALA A 29 9.41 16.71 7.83
C ALA A 29 10.71 16.35 8.57
N PHE A 30 11.30 15.20 8.28
CA PHE A 30 12.42 14.63 9.05
C PHE A 30 13.67 14.33 8.20
N GLY A 31 13.66 14.64 6.90
CA GLY A 31 14.78 14.35 5.99
C GLY A 31 16.17 14.78 6.50
N PRO A 32 16.33 15.99 7.06
CA PRO A 32 17.61 16.44 7.61
C PRO A 32 18.13 15.62 8.81
N LEU A 33 17.27 14.86 9.48
CA LEU A 33 17.64 14.06 10.66
C LEU A 33 18.24 12.69 10.30
N TYR A 34 18.16 12.27 9.03
CA TYR A 34 18.58 10.95 8.58
C TYR A 34 19.63 11.02 7.46
N SER A 35 20.70 11.78 7.70
CA SER A 35 21.75 12.04 6.71
C SER A 35 22.87 10.99 6.66
N SER A 36 22.89 10.01 7.58
CA SER A 36 23.90 8.94 7.56
C SER A 36 23.51 7.84 6.56
N GLU A 37 24.49 7.27 5.84
CA GLU A 37 24.23 6.18 4.89
C GLU A 37 23.59 4.95 5.56
N ALA A 38 23.98 4.66 6.80
CA ALA A 38 23.41 3.58 7.60
C ALA A 38 21.92 3.81 7.91
N ASP A 39 21.53 5.05 8.24
CA ASP A 39 20.12 5.39 8.49
C ASP A 39 19.29 5.36 7.20
N MET A 40 19.85 5.83 6.08
CA MET A 40 19.18 5.79 4.78
C MET A 40 18.88 4.35 4.34
N SER A 41 19.87 3.44 4.42
CA SER A 41 19.68 2.04 4.05
C SER A 41 18.63 1.33 4.91
N ARG A 42 18.64 1.54 6.23
CA ARG A 42 17.64 0.98 7.15
C ARG A 42 16.24 1.51 6.84
N ASN A 43 16.10 2.81 6.64
CA ASN A 43 14.81 3.44 6.35
C ASN A 43 14.25 2.96 5.00
N PHE A 44 15.11 2.72 4.00
CA PHE A 44 14.71 2.14 2.72
C PHE A 44 14.17 0.72 2.87
N VAL A 45 14.83 -0.15 3.65
CA VAL A 45 14.34 -1.51 3.93
C VAL A 45 12.99 -1.46 4.65
N ILE A 46 12.85 -0.60 5.65
CA ILE A 46 11.58 -0.40 6.37
C ILE A 46 10.47 0.05 5.40
N TYR A 47 10.76 1.02 4.53
CA TYR A 47 9.83 1.47 3.50
C TYR A 47 9.37 0.33 2.58
N LEU A 48 10.29 -0.52 2.11
CA LEU A 48 9.93 -1.66 1.26
C LEU A 48 9.02 -2.67 1.98
N VAL A 49 9.35 -3.02 3.23
CA VAL A 49 8.56 -3.97 4.02
C VAL A 49 7.15 -3.42 4.27
N ILE A 50 7.03 -2.15 4.67
CA ILE A 50 5.73 -1.50 4.90
C ILE A 50 4.94 -1.41 3.59
N THR A 51 5.59 -1.04 2.48
CA THR A 51 4.94 -0.98 1.16
C THR A 51 4.39 -2.33 0.75
N ALA A 52 5.18 -3.40 0.89
CA ALA A 52 4.73 -4.77 0.58
C ALA A 52 3.53 -5.19 1.44
N ALA A 53 3.55 -4.88 2.75
CA ALA A 53 2.44 -5.15 3.65
C ALA A 53 1.16 -4.42 3.22
N PHE A 54 1.25 -3.13 2.88
CA PHE A 54 0.09 -2.35 2.44
C PHE A 54 -0.43 -2.77 1.06
N ILE A 55 0.44 -3.18 0.13
CA ILE A 55 0.03 -3.77 -1.15
C ILE A 55 -0.79 -5.04 -0.92
N PHE A 56 -0.32 -5.90 -0.01
CA PHE A 56 -1.00 -7.15 0.32
C PHE A 56 -2.35 -6.89 0.99
N VAL A 57 -2.38 -6.05 2.04
CA VAL A 57 -3.63 -5.67 2.72
C VAL A 57 -4.60 -5.00 1.75
N GLY A 58 -4.12 -4.12 0.88
CA GLY A 58 -4.93 -3.51 -0.19
C GLY A 58 -5.57 -4.56 -1.09
N GLY A 59 -4.80 -5.54 -1.56
CA GLY A 59 -5.33 -6.62 -2.40
C GLY A 59 -6.39 -7.47 -1.68
N VAL A 60 -6.17 -7.78 -0.40
CA VAL A 60 -7.15 -8.51 0.43
C VAL A 60 -8.45 -7.71 0.60
N VAL A 61 -8.35 -6.41 0.89
CA VAL A 61 -9.51 -5.51 1.01
C VAL A 61 -10.25 -5.41 -0.33
N GLY A 62 -9.54 -5.23 -1.45
CA GLY A 62 -10.13 -5.18 -2.78
C GLY A 62 -10.89 -6.45 -3.12
N ASN A 63 -10.33 -7.62 -2.80
CA ASN A 63 -10.99 -8.91 -2.96
C ASN A 63 -12.27 -9.01 -2.10
N PHE A 64 -12.20 -8.61 -0.82
CA PHE A 64 -13.36 -8.65 0.08
C PHE A 64 -14.49 -7.74 -0.40
N LEU A 65 -14.17 -6.52 -0.84
CA LEU A 65 -15.15 -5.57 -1.39
C LEU A 65 -15.82 -6.09 -2.66
N TYR A 66 -15.08 -6.76 -3.53
CA TYR A 66 -15.65 -7.42 -4.71
C TYR A 66 -16.65 -8.52 -4.31
N LEU A 67 -16.28 -9.39 -3.37
CA LEU A 67 -17.19 -10.45 -2.90
C LEU A 67 -18.45 -9.88 -2.26
N LYS A 68 -18.31 -8.84 -1.43
CA LYS A 68 -19.45 -8.13 -0.82
C LYS A 68 -20.38 -7.53 -1.88
N ARG A 69 -19.82 -6.97 -2.95
CA ARG A 69 -20.61 -6.44 -4.08
C ARG A 69 -21.43 -7.53 -4.77
N LEU A 70 -20.85 -8.71 -4.98
CA LEU A 70 -21.57 -9.84 -5.60
C LEU A 70 -22.75 -10.31 -4.74
N ILE A 71 -22.55 -10.45 -3.43
CA ILE A 71 -23.62 -10.83 -2.50
C ILE A 71 -24.79 -9.86 -2.58
N LYS A 72 -24.51 -8.55 -2.67
CA LYS A 72 -25.55 -7.51 -2.75
C LYS A 72 -26.32 -7.51 -4.09
N GLN A 73 -25.75 -8.05 -5.16
CA GLN A 73 -26.38 -8.09 -6.49
C GLN A 73 -27.18 -9.38 -6.75
N GLY A 74 -26.94 -10.44 -5.97
CA GLY A 74 -27.60 -11.74 -6.13
C GLY A 74 -28.71 -12.02 -5.12
N GLY A 75 -29.13 -11.02 -4.34
CA GLY A 75 -30.24 -11.10 -3.39
C GLY A 75 -31.39 -10.18 -3.77
#